data_AF-E4WS42-F1
#
_entry.id   AF-E4WS42-F1
#
_cell.length_a   1.000
_cell.length_b   1.000
_cell.length_c   1.000
_cell.angle_alpha   90.00
_cell.angle_beta   90.00
_cell.angle_gamma   90.00
#
_symmetry.space_group_name_H-M   'P 1'
#
loop_
_entity.id
_entity.type
_entity.pdbx_description
1 polymer ?
#
loop_
_entity_poly.entity_id
_entity_poly.type
_entity_poly.pdbx_seq_one_letter_code
_entity_poly.pdbx_strand_id
1 'polypeptide(L)'
;MIIQNLVEDFYRQLDLQKPVLILCGIDVDAMAATRILMSMFQADLIQYRLKPVKTRQDLCRAIYEEKERIQQFVLLNVGATVEFFSVDNDGYDCDNDDQKPLFAESDNLTLYVIDSHRPINLIKDGSQIFVVFILFKQYSRPLNCFFL
;
A
#
# COMPACT_ATOMS: atom_id res chain seq x y z
N MET A 1 4.80 -0.21 11.08
CA MET A 1 4.50 0.95 11.96
C MET A 1 3.17 1.54 11.54
N ILE A 2 2.29 1.89 12.47
CA ILE A 2 1.04 2.60 12.12
C ILE A 2 1.35 4.09 11.97
N ILE A 3 0.98 4.67 10.83
CA ILE A 3 1.11 6.10 10.56
C ILE A 3 -0.04 6.86 11.21
N GLN A 4 0.29 7.93 11.94
CA GLN A 4 -0.70 8.81 12.56
C GLN A 4 -0.87 10.12 11.80
N ASN A 5 0.22 10.63 11.21
CA ASN A 5 0.22 11.84 10.42
C ASN A 5 0.61 11.53 8.97
N LEU A 6 -0.37 11.60 8.06
CA LEU A 6 -0.17 11.31 6.63
C LEU A 6 0.85 12.25 5.96
N VAL A 7 1.00 13.47 6.47
CA VAL A 7 1.92 14.45 5.88
C VAL A 7 3.34 14.15 6.33
N GLU A 8 3.57 14.06 7.63
CA GLU A 8 4.91 13.90 8.19
C GLU A 8 5.44 12.47 8.09
N ASP A 9 4.59 11.46 8.30
CA ASP A 9 5.03 10.06 8.42
C ASP A 9 4.90 9.28 7.10
N PHE A 10 4.19 9.83 6.10
CA PHE A 10 4.09 9.27 4.76
C PHE A 10 4.63 10.22 3.71
N TYR A 11 3.93 11.31 3.42
CA TYR A 11 4.20 12.10 2.21
C TYR A 11 5.61 12.71 2.22
N ARG A 12 6.05 13.27 3.36
CA ARG A 12 7.38 13.86 3.53
C ARG A 12 8.50 12.83 3.66
N GLN A 13 8.17 11.56 3.88
CA GLN A 13 9.16 10.47 3.96
C GLN A 13 9.48 9.88 2.58
N LEU A 14 8.73 10.26 1.53
CA LEU A 14 9.02 9.83 0.16
C LEU A 14 10.34 10.45 -0.32
N ASP A 15 11.23 9.60 -0.82
CA ASP A 15 12.45 9.99 -1.52
C ASP A 15 12.07 10.50 -2.92
N LEU A 16 12.13 11.82 -3.09
CA LEU A 16 11.76 12.52 -4.33
C LEU A 16 12.67 12.15 -5.52
N GLN A 17 13.86 11.58 -5.28
CA GLN A 17 14.78 11.18 -6.34
C GLN A 17 14.51 9.77 -6.86
N LYS A 18 13.63 9.01 -6.20
CA LYS A 18 13.30 7.63 -6.58
C LYS A 18 11.86 7.53 -7.06
N PRO A 19 11.59 6.72 -8.10
CA PRO A 19 10.22 6.52 -8.54
C PRO A 19 9.41 5.77 -7.49
N VAL A 20 8.12 6.11 -7.41
CA VAL A 20 7.14 5.44 -6.55
C VAL A 20 6.27 4.51 -7.39
N LEU A 21 6.07 3.26 -6.95
CA LEU A 21 5.06 2.39 -7.55
C LEU A 21 3.76 2.48 -6.76
N ILE A 22 2.70 2.91 -7.43
CA ILE A 22 1.34 2.92 -6.90
C ILE A 22 0.64 1.64 -7.35
N LEU A 23 0.23 0.82 -6.39
CA LEU A 23 -0.56 -0.39 -6.59
C LEU A 23 -1.99 -0.10 -6.14
N CYS A 24 -2.92 -0.12 -7.09
CA CYS A 24 -4.29 0.37 -6.88
C CYS A 24 -5.31 -0.75 -7.00
N GLY A 25 -6.15 -0.95 -5.98
CA GLY A 25 -7.32 -1.82 -6.06
C GLY A 25 -8.31 -1.41 -7.15
N ILE A 26 -9.08 -2.36 -7.67
CA ILE A 26 -10.11 -2.09 -8.70
C ILE A 26 -11.48 -1.80 -8.05
N ASP A 27 -11.47 -0.86 -7.12
CA ASP A 27 -12.66 -0.36 -6.44
C ASP A 27 -12.69 1.17 -6.44
N VAL A 28 -13.86 1.74 -6.15
CA VAL A 28 -14.09 3.18 -6.26
C VAL A 28 -13.23 3.98 -5.27
N ASP A 29 -13.03 3.44 -4.06
CA ASP A 29 -12.27 4.11 -3.01
C ASP A 29 -10.78 4.18 -3.39
N ALA A 30 -10.23 3.06 -3.86
CA ALA A 30 -8.86 2.99 -4.37
C ALA A 30 -8.64 3.95 -5.54
N MET A 31 -9.54 3.97 -6.52
CA MET A 31 -9.44 4.83 -7.69
C MET A 31 -9.51 6.32 -7.30
N ALA A 32 -10.43 6.69 -6.40
CA ALA A 32 -10.57 8.06 -5.92
C ALA A 32 -9.30 8.50 -5.17
N ALA A 33 -8.81 7.69 -4.23
CA ALA A 33 -7.58 7.97 -3.49
C ALA A 33 -6.36 8.08 -4.42
N THR A 34 -6.27 7.20 -5.42
CA THR A 34 -5.21 7.19 -6.43
C THR A 34 -5.19 8.49 -7.21
N ARG A 35 -6.36 9.01 -7.60
CA ARG A 35 -6.43 10.27 -8.35
C ARG A 35 -5.96 11.45 -7.53
N ILE A 36 -6.36 11.54 -6.26
CA ILE A 36 -5.86 12.57 -5.34
C ILE A 36 -4.34 12.48 -5.20
N LEU A 37 -3.81 11.28 -4.92
CA LEU A 37 -2.38 11.09 -4.72
C LEU A 37 -1.56 11.43 -5.97
N MET A 38 -2.00 10.97 -7.15
CA MET A 38 -1.33 11.28 -8.42
C MET A 38 -1.31 12.78 -8.70
N SER A 39 -2.36 13.52 -8.36
CA SER A 39 -2.37 14.98 -8.51
C SER A 39 -1.37 15.67 -7.58
N MET A 40 -1.21 15.17 -6.35
CA MET A 40 -0.17 15.66 -5.43
C MET A 40 1.24 15.37 -5.97
N PHE A 41 1.48 14.14 -6.43
CA PHE A 41 2.76 13.76 -7.03
C PHE A 41 3.10 14.58 -8.28
N GLN A 42 2.10 14.90 -9.12
CA GLN A 42 2.28 15.79 -10.27
C GLN A 42 2.64 17.22 -9.86
N ALA A 43 1.99 17.75 -8.81
CA ALA A 43 2.28 19.08 -8.29
C ALA A 43 3.73 19.20 -7.78
N ASP A 44 4.23 18.14 -7.13
CA ASP A 44 5.57 18.10 -6.55
C ASP A 44 6.62 17.40 -7.44
N LEU A 45 6.27 17.12 -8.70
CA LEU A 45 7.15 16.47 -9.71
C LEU A 45 7.74 15.12 -9.26
N ILE A 46 7.02 14.40 -8.41
CA ILE A 46 7.38 13.05 -7.95
C ILE A 46 7.16 12.08 -9.12
N GLN A 47 8.19 11.32 -9.47
CA GLN A 47 8.07 10.28 -10.50
C GLN A 47 7.30 9.08 -9.94
N TYR A 48 6.28 8.63 -10.66
CA TYR A 48 5.52 7.45 -10.25
C TYR A 48 5.07 6.59 -11.42
N ARG A 49 4.78 5.32 -11.13
CA ARG A 49 4.09 4.39 -12.02
C ARG A 49 2.83 3.87 -11.33
N LEU A 50 1.75 3.71 -12.08
CA LEU A 50 0.49 3.14 -11.60
C LEU A 50 0.31 1.73 -12.17
N LYS A 51 0.06 0.76 -11.31
CA LYS A 51 -0.37 -0.60 -11.70
C LYS A 51 -1.69 -0.94 -11.00
N PRO A 52 -2.77 -1.25 -11.74
CA PRO A 52 -4.00 -1.76 -11.14
C PRO A 52 -3.80 -3.21 -10.66
N VAL A 53 -4.46 -3.58 -9.57
CA VAL A 53 -4.34 -4.87 -8.89
C VAL A 53 -5.74 -5.40 -8.62
N LYS A 54 -6.09 -6.53 -9.25
CA LYS A 54 -7.42 -7.14 -9.10
C LYS A 54 -7.42 -8.20 -8.01
N THR A 55 -6.36 -8.99 -7.97
CA THR A 55 -6.23 -10.15 -7.07
C THR A 55 -4.99 -10.01 -6.21
N ARG A 56 -4.92 -10.79 -5.14
CA ARG A 56 -3.71 -10.85 -4.31
C ARG A 56 -2.51 -11.38 -5.10
N GLN A 57 -2.72 -12.32 -6.01
CA GLN A 57 -1.67 -12.83 -6.90
C GLN A 57 -1.09 -11.71 -7.76
N ASP A 58 -1.94 -10.85 -8.33
CA ASP A 58 -1.48 -9.68 -9.09
C ASP A 58 -0.63 -8.74 -8.23
N LEU A 59 -1.00 -8.57 -6.95
CA LEU A 59 -0.24 -7.74 -6.00
C LEU A 59 1.17 -8.31 -5.77
N CYS A 60 1.26 -9.58 -5.39
CA CYS A 60 2.52 -10.25 -5.10
C CYS A 60 3.44 -10.22 -6.33
N ARG A 61 2.90 -10.56 -7.50
CA ARG A 61 3.61 -10.51 -8.77
C ARG A 61 4.13 -9.13 -9.10
N ALA A 62 3.29 -8.10 -8.98
CA ALA A 62 3.68 -6.73 -9.31
C ALA A 62 4.79 -6.19 -8.40
N ILE A 63 4.81 -6.59 -7.13
CA ILE A 63 5.90 -6.29 -6.19
C ILE A 63 7.16 -7.06 -6.58
N TYR A 64 7.05 -8.37 -6.80
CA TYR A 64 8.19 -9.23 -7.15
C TYR A 64 8.93 -8.75 -8.41
N GLU A 65 8.18 -8.41 -9.46
CA GLU A 65 8.75 -7.94 -10.73
C GLU A 65 9.48 -6.59 -10.62
N GLU A 66 9.14 -5.77 -9.62
CA GLU A 66 9.62 -4.39 -9.52
C GLU A 66 10.51 -4.12 -8.30
N LYS A 67 10.55 -5.00 -7.30
CA LYS A 67 11.28 -4.76 -6.04
C LYS A 67 12.79 -4.63 -6.20
N GLU A 68 13.37 -5.16 -7.27
CA GLU A 68 14.79 -4.95 -7.59
C GLU A 68 15.07 -3.54 -8.14
N ARG A 69 14.07 -2.88 -8.73
CA ARG A 69 14.21 -1.59 -9.44
C ARG A 69 13.60 -0.42 -8.67
N ILE A 70 12.56 -0.69 -7.90
CA ILE A 70 11.79 0.29 -7.16
C ILE A 70 11.88 -0.06 -5.68
N GLN A 71 12.18 0.94 -4.86
CA GLN A 71 12.29 0.79 -3.42
C GLN A 71 11.04 1.31 -2.68
N GLN A 72 10.18 2.08 -3.34
CA GLN A 72 9.05 2.77 -2.73
C GLN A 72 7.72 2.31 -3.33
N PHE A 73 6.88 1.72 -2.50
CA PHE A 73 5.58 1.18 -2.89
C PHE A 73 4.46 1.85 -2.09
N VAL A 74 3.39 2.25 -2.77
CA VAL A 74 2.16 2.75 -2.16
C VAL A 74 1.01 1.88 -2.61
N LEU A 75 0.42 1.15 -1.67
CA LEU A 75 -0.70 0.24 -1.90
C LEU A 75 -1.98 0.95 -1.48
N LEU A 76 -2.93 1.11 -2.40
CA LEU A 76 -4.19 1.81 -2.20
C LEU A 76 -5.35 0.82 -2.22
N ASN A 77 -6.00 0.69 -1.07
CA ASN A 77 -7.07 -0.25 -0.73
C ASN A 77 -6.74 -1.73 -1.01
N VAL A 78 -5.46 -2.07 -0.94
CA VAL A 78 -4.96 -3.44 -1.10
C VAL A 78 -3.80 -3.67 -0.13
N GLY A 79 -3.60 -4.93 0.27
CA GLY A 79 -2.41 -5.36 1.00
C GLY A 79 -2.52 -5.39 2.53
N ALA A 80 -3.55 -4.83 3.18
CA ALA A 80 -3.64 -4.90 4.65
C ALA A 80 -3.88 -6.31 5.20
N THR A 81 -4.46 -7.20 4.39
CA THR A 81 -4.75 -8.59 4.76
C THR A 81 -3.65 -9.56 4.32
N VAL A 82 -2.58 -9.07 3.68
CA VAL A 82 -1.52 -9.89 3.08
C VAL A 82 -0.33 -9.98 4.01
N GLU A 83 0.13 -11.21 4.26
CA GLU A 83 1.34 -11.45 5.04
C GLU A 83 2.54 -11.51 4.08
N PHE A 84 3.37 -10.46 4.09
CA PHE A 84 4.42 -10.31 3.09
C PHE A 84 5.75 -11.03 3.41
N PHE A 85 5.92 -11.49 4.66
CA PHE A 85 7.15 -12.11 5.16
C PHE A 85 7.00 -13.58 5.49
N SER A 86 5.77 -14.09 5.52
CA SER A 86 5.53 -15.50 5.80
C SER A 86 5.41 -16.28 4.51
N VAL A 87 5.94 -17.48 4.60
CA VAL A 87 5.85 -18.54 3.62
C VAL A 87 4.47 -19.21 3.83
N ASP A 88 4.07 -19.46 5.07
CA ASP A 88 3.08 -20.49 5.38
C ASP A 88 1.62 -20.24 5.00
N ASN A 89 1.20 -19.04 4.63
CA ASN A 89 -0.16 -18.80 4.19
C ASN A 89 -0.15 -17.58 3.28
N ASP A 90 -0.25 -17.75 1.96
CA ASP A 90 -0.65 -16.67 1.04
C ASP A 90 0.40 -15.65 0.54
N GLY A 91 1.62 -15.63 1.10
CA GLY A 91 2.74 -14.74 0.76
C GLY A 91 3.79 -15.30 -0.22
N TYR A 92 3.38 -16.21 -1.12
CA TYR A 92 4.28 -16.89 -2.05
C TYR A 92 4.46 -16.20 -3.40
N ASP A 93 5.64 -16.43 -3.98
CA ASP A 93 5.94 -16.31 -5.41
C ASP A 93 4.92 -17.16 -6.20
N CYS A 94 3.98 -16.50 -6.88
CA CYS A 94 2.82 -17.17 -7.50
C CYS A 94 3.16 -18.02 -8.74
N ASP A 95 4.43 -18.10 -9.12
CA ASP A 95 4.92 -18.82 -10.30
C ASP A 95 5.92 -19.97 -10.00
N ASN A 96 6.35 -20.21 -8.74
CA ASN A 96 7.39 -21.24 -8.43
C ASN A 96 7.08 -22.15 -7.23
N ASP A 97 7.48 -23.42 -7.36
CA ASP A 97 7.46 -24.51 -6.35
C ASP A 97 8.41 -24.24 -5.15
N ASP A 98 9.27 -23.22 -5.30
CA ASP A 98 10.24 -22.79 -4.30
C ASP A 98 9.58 -21.86 -3.28
N GLN A 99 9.18 -22.45 -2.17
CA GLN A 99 8.55 -21.81 -1.03
C GLN A 99 9.38 -20.67 -0.40
N LYS A 100 9.40 -19.48 -1.01
CA LYS A 100 10.17 -18.32 -0.55
C LYS A 100 9.25 -17.12 -0.27
N PRO A 101 9.50 -16.34 0.81
CA PRO A 101 8.70 -15.17 1.12
C PRO A 101 8.91 -14.05 0.07
N LEU A 102 7.89 -13.23 -0.12
CA LEU A 102 7.93 -12.10 -1.07
C LEU A 102 9.06 -11.11 -0.74
N PHE A 103 9.37 -10.92 0.55
CA PHE A 103 10.50 -10.10 1.00
C PHE A 103 11.57 -10.95 1.70
N ALA A 104 12.82 -10.70 1.34
CA ALA A 104 13.98 -11.20 2.08
C ALA A 104 14.41 -10.19 3.14
N GLU A 105 15.08 -10.62 4.21
CA GLU A 105 15.61 -9.73 5.26
C GLU A 105 16.60 -8.68 4.71
N SER A 106 17.23 -8.96 3.57
CA SER A 106 18.13 -8.03 2.86
C SER A 106 17.40 -6.94 2.07
N ASP A 107 16.08 -7.06 1.86
CA ASP A 107 15.32 -6.16 1.01
C ASP A 107 15.11 -4.81 1.72
N ASN A 108 15.73 -3.76 1.19
CA ASN A 108 15.55 -2.38 1.66
C ASN A 108 14.41 -1.69 0.92
N LEU A 109 13.19 -2.08 1.27
CA LEU A 109 11.96 -1.59 0.65
C LEU A 109 11.10 -0.83 1.66
N THR A 110 10.43 0.20 1.16
CA THR A 110 9.47 1.00 1.90
C THR A 110 8.08 0.75 1.31
N LEU A 111 7.19 0.18 2.14
CA LEU A 111 5.81 -0.08 1.77
C LEU A 111 4.88 0.82 2.58
N TYR A 112 4.05 1.59 1.90
CA TYR A 112 2.94 2.33 2.48
C TYR A 112 1.63 1.65 2.11
N VAL A 113 0.98 1.01 3.08
CA VAL A 113 -0.30 0.32 2.88
C VAL A 113 -1.43 1.22 3.35
N ILE A 114 -2.19 1.79 2.43
CA ILE A 114 -3.35 2.65 2.68
C ILE A 114 -4.63 1.86 2.41
N ASP A 115 -5.11 1.12 3.41
CA ASP A 115 -6.14 0.10 3.17
C ASP A 115 -7.22 0.04 4.28
N SER A 116 -8.47 -0.09 3.83
CA SER A 116 -9.66 -0.15 4.68
C SER A 116 -10.05 -1.58 5.08
N HIS A 117 -9.51 -2.61 4.42
CA HIS A 117 -9.81 -4.01 4.72
C HIS A 117 -9.39 -4.42 6.14
N ARG A 118 -10.13 -5.38 6.72
CA ARG A 118 -9.90 -5.95 8.05
C ARG A 118 -10.14 -7.47 8.00
N PRO A 119 -9.48 -8.28 8.86
CA PRO A 119 -8.47 -7.92 9.85
C PRO A 119 -7.12 -7.56 9.23
N ILE A 120 -6.25 -6.92 10.01
CA ILE A 120 -4.92 -6.48 9.55
C ILE A 120 -3.93 -7.60 9.84
N ASN A 121 -3.28 -8.11 8.80
CA ASN A 121 -2.34 -9.24 8.89
C ASN A 121 -0.92 -8.79 8.46
N LEU A 122 -0.47 -7.67 9.02
CA LEU A 122 0.85 -7.11 8.74
C LEU A 122 1.79 -7.37 9.90
N ILE A 123 2.53 -8.48 9.82
CA ILE A 123 3.62 -8.79 10.74
C ILE A 123 4.88 -8.10 10.22
N LYS A 124 5.69 -7.54 11.13
CA LYS A 124 6.94 -6.85 10.80
C LYS A 124 8.10 -7.83 10.93
N ASP A 125 8.89 -8.01 9.88
CA ASP A 125 10.26 -8.51 10.00
C ASP A 125 11.18 -7.84 8.97
N GLY A 126 12.40 -7.45 9.36
CA GLY A 126 13.46 -6.90 8.48
C GLY A 126 13.18 -5.57 7.74
N SER A 127 12.15 -5.50 6.89
CA SER A 127 11.84 -4.35 6.01
C SER A 127 10.92 -3.31 6.69
N GLN A 128 10.97 -2.06 6.22
CA GLN A 128 10.15 -0.98 6.78
C GLN A 128 8.75 -0.96 6.15
N ILE A 129 7.84 -1.73 6.74
CA ILE A 129 6.41 -1.64 6.40
C ILE A 129 5.73 -0.56 7.26
N PHE A 130 5.16 0.42 6.56
CA PHE A 130 4.34 1.49 7.11
C PHE A 130 2.89 1.27 6.72
N VAL A 131 2.01 1.27 7.72
CA VAL A 131 0.59 0.99 7.54
C VAL A 131 -0.17 2.27 7.83
N VAL A 132 -0.85 2.77 6.82
CA VAL A 132 -1.73 3.91 6.89
C VAL A 132 -3.16 3.41 6.99
N PHE A 133 -3.81 3.69 8.11
CA PHE A 133 -5.25 3.52 8.20
C PHE A 133 -5.94 4.83 7.86
N ILE A 134 -6.64 4.86 6.73
CA ILE A 134 -7.74 5.80 6.59
C ILE A 134 -8.88 5.21 7.39
N LEU A 135 -8.96 5.58 8.67
CA LEU A 135 -10.23 5.54 9.37
C LEU A 135 -11.13 6.51 8.61
N PHE A 136 -11.94 6.00 7.69
CA PHE A 136 -13.29 6.55 7.61
C PHE A 136 -13.88 6.31 8.98
N LYS A 137 -13.68 7.28 9.88
CA LYS A 137 -14.57 7.47 11.00
C LYS A 137 -15.92 7.61 10.30
N GLN A 138 -16.69 6.52 10.23
CA GLN A 138 -18.12 6.63 10.06
C GLN A 138 -18.52 7.59 11.17
N TYR A 139 -18.68 8.86 10.82
CA TYR A 139 -19.43 9.79 11.62
C TYR A 139 -20.85 9.24 11.57
N SER A 140 -21.15 8.25 12.40
CA SER A 140 -22.45 8.15 13.06
C SER A 140 -22.55 9.39 13.95
N ARG A 141 -22.69 10.56 13.34
CA ARG A 141 -23.50 11.61 13.94
C ARG A 141 -24.94 11.14 13.69
N PRO A 142 -25.81 11.12 14.71
CA PRO A 142 -27.23 11.03 14.43
C PRO A 142 -27.56 12.18 13.47
N LEU A 143 -28.18 11.84 12.34
CA LEU A 143 -28.90 12.76 11.48
C LEU A 143 -30.02 13.39 12.31
N ASN A 144 -29.68 14.38 13.13
CA ASN A 144 -30.68 15.33 13.60
C ASN A 144 -30.80 16.37 12.50
N CYS A 145 -31.87 16.18 11.72
CA CYS A 145 -32.61 17.17 10.97
C CYS A 145 -32.23 18.61 11.31
N PHE A 146 -31.86 19.39 10.30
CA PHE A 146 -32.49 20.68 10.04
C PHE A 146 -32.34 21.00 8.54
N PHE A 147 -33.34 20.57 7.77
CA PHE A 147 -33.84 21.39 6.69
C PHE A 147 -34.73 22.46 7.34
N LEU A 148 -34.28 23.71 7.30
CA LEU A 148 -35.03 24.96 7.09
C LEU A 148 -34.09 26.15 7.32
#